data_AF-A0A419JUT7-F1
#
_entry.id   AF-A0A419JUT7-F1
#
_cell.length_a   1.000
_cell.length_b   1.000
_cell.length_c   1.000
_cell.angle_alpha   90.00
_cell.angle_beta   90.00
_cell.angle_gamma   90.00
#
_symmetry.space_group_name_H-M   'P 1'
#
loop_
_entity.id
_entity.type
_entity.pdbx_description
1 polymer ?
#
loop_
_entity_poly.entity_id
_entity_poly.type
_entity_poly.pdbx_seq_one_letter_code
_entity_poly.pdbx_strand_id
1 'polypeptide(L)'
;MGINATLAGIASELNADILFTPEYSDKAIGSVRELRIASEMMTLAKARKSAPKDVGLDLLMLKEKRRKPVMRFHDKESIVAKENAKWKLDPKGYFRIGICEVEGESDRKIYAKHSPTGKRIVGRSAKEVMDTILRLDMVSLLEHVSYLSKELTKAELALRLNRSYEQDEALF
;
A
#
# COMPACT_ATOMS: atom_id res chain seq x y z
N MET A 1 -5.51 10.41 9.90
CA MET A 1 -5.89 11.77 10.36
C MET A 1 -4.69 12.36 11.03
N GLY A 2 -4.18 13.50 10.54
CA GLY A 2 -2.96 14.18 10.98
C GLY A 2 -3.19 15.21 12.10
N ILE A 3 -4.12 14.96 13.02
CA ILE A 3 -4.49 15.96 14.05
C ILE A 3 -3.29 16.27 14.95
N ASN A 4 -2.49 15.26 15.28
CA ASN A 4 -1.28 15.49 16.07
C ASN A 4 -0.25 16.33 15.31
N ALA A 5 -0.22 16.22 13.97
CA ALA A 5 0.61 17.08 13.13
C ALA A 5 0.21 18.56 13.23
N THR A 6 -1.09 18.84 13.11
CA THR A 6 -1.62 20.19 13.25
C THR A 6 -1.36 20.76 14.64
N LEU A 7 -1.62 19.97 15.69
CA LEU A 7 -1.37 20.37 17.07
C LEU A 7 0.12 20.61 17.34
N ALA A 8 1.01 19.77 16.81
CA ALA A 8 2.44 19.97 16.91
C ALA A 8 2.89 21.27 16.21
N GLY A 9 2.30 21.61 15.06
CA GLY A 9 2.55 22.88 14.38
C GLY A 9 2.16 24.08 15.25
N ILE A 10 0.94 24.08 15.78
CA ILE A 10 0.45 25.15 16.68
C ILE A 10 1.37 25.27 17.91
N ALA A 11 1.72 24.14 18.52
CA ALA A 11 2.61 24.11 19.68
C ALA A 11 4.01 24.65 19.36
N SER A 12 4.55 24.36 18.17
CA SER A 12 5.87 24.86 17.75
C SER A 12 5.90 26.38 17.57
N GLU A 13 4.82 26.96 17.05
CA GLU A 13 4.64 28.41 16.91
C GLU A 13 4.48 29.10 18.28
N LEU A 14 3.76 28.46 19.20
CA LEU A 14 3.58 28.95 20.57
C LEU A 14 4.78 28.69 21.50
N ASN A 15 5.83 28.01 21.01
CA ASN A 15 6.98 27.55 21.81
C ASN A 15 6.58 26.72 23.04
N ALA A 16 5.63 25.81 22.88
CA ALA A 16 5.26 24.88 23.94
C ALA A 16 6.37 23.85 24.17
N ASP A 17 6.72 23.59 25.44
CA ASP A 17 7.79 22.67 25.82
C ASP A 17 7.36 21.19 25.79
N ILE A 18 6.08 20.92 26.03
CA ILE A 18 5.56 19.57 26.22
C ILE A 18 4.34 19.33 25.33
N LEU A 19 4.39 18.25 24.57
CA LEU A 19 3.29 17.72 23.78
C LEU A 19 2.89 16.34 24.31
N PHE A 20 1.59 16.13 24.53
CA PHE A 20 1.06 14.87 25.04
C PHE A 20 -0.09 14.36 24.16
N THR A 21 -0.08 13.06 23.85
CA THR A 21 -1.18 12.38 23.17
C THR A 21 -1.33 10.96 23.72
N PRO A 22 -2.56 10.47 23.96
CA PRO A 22 -2.76 9.12 24.46
C PRO A 22 -2.85 8.08 23.34
N GLU A 23 -2.62 6.82 23.70
CA GLU A 23 -2.71 5.65 22.81
C GLU A 23 -3.45 4.48 23.49
N TYR A 24 -4.63 4.75 24.07
CA TYR A 24 -5.40 3.76 24.85
C TYR A 24 -6.49 3.01 24.06
N SER A 25 -6.73 3.35 22.80
CA SER A 25 -7.82 2.76 22.00
C SER A 25 -7.36 2.44 20.58
N ASP A 26 -8.09 1.55 19.90
CA ASP A 26 -7.80 1.14 18.52
C ASP A 26 -7.60 2.34 17.56
N LYS A 27 -8.43 3.37 17.72
CA LYS A 27 -8.39 4.60 16.90
C LYS A 27 -7.17 5.47 17.18
N ALA A 28 -6.55 5.30 18.35
CA ALA A 28 -5.42 6.08 18.83
C ALA A 28 -4.09 5.34 18.66
N ILE A 29 -4.09 4.09 18.20
CA ILE A 29 -2.85 3.36 17.90
C ILE A 29 -2.04 4.13 16.86
N GLY A 30 -0.76 4.32 17.15
CA GLY A 30 0.17 5.13 16.38
C GLY A 30 0.11 6.64 16.67
N SER A 31 -0.76 7.13 17.56
CA SER A 31 -0.84 8.56 17.89
C SER A 31 0.45 9.09 18.51
N VAL A 32 1.11 8.33 19.39
CA VAL A 32 2.38 8.77 19.99
C VAL A 32 3.48 8.87 18.94
N ARG A 33 3.56 7.87 18.03
CA ARG A 33 4.49 7.90 16.89
C ARG A 33 4.21 9.09 15.97
N GLU A 34 2.94 9.35 15.65
CA GLU A 34 2.53 10.49 14.83
C GLU A 34 2.95 11.83 15.47
N LEU A 35 2.68 12.02 16.77
CA LEU A 35 3.04 13.25 17.47
C LEU A 35 4.55 13.47 17.52
N ARG A 36 5.32 12.40 17.81
CA ARG A 36 6.79 12.46 17.84
C ARG A 36 7.38 12.85 16.48
N ILE A 37 6.98 12.17 15.41
CA ILE A 37 7.50 12.48 14.07
C ILE A 37 7.08 13.90 13.67
N ALA A 38 5.84 14.30 13.96
CA ALA A 38 5.39 15.66 13.71
C ALA A 38 6.21 16.71 14.46
N SER A 39 6.53 16.49 15.74
CA SER A 39 7.38 17.43 16.49
C SER A 39 8.79 17.53 15.90
N GLU A 40 9.38 16.39 15.49
CA GLU A 40 10.68 16.35 14.82
C GLU A 40 10.63 17.12 13.48
N MET A 41 9.56 16.94 12.70
CA MET A 41 9.32 17.69 11.47
C MET A 41 9.23 19.20 11.71
N MET A 42 8.53 19.65 12.76
CA MET A 42 8.43 21.08 13.09
C MET A 42 9.78 21.68 13.51
N THR A 43 10.56 20.94 14.31
CA THR A 43 11.92 21.37 14.69
C THR A 43 12.82 21.53 13.46
N LEU A 44 12.81 20.57 12.55
CA LEU A 44 13.57 20.63 11.30
C LEU A 44 13.12 21.79 10.41
N ALA A 45 11.81 21.98 10.27
CA ALA A 45 11.21 23.06 9.48
C ALA A 45 11.62 24.44 10.01
N LYS A 46 11.54 24.63 11.34
CA LYS A 46 11.95 25.87 12.02
C LYS A 46 13.43 26.16 11.83
N ALA A 47 14.29 25.14 11.98
CA ALA A 47 15.72 25.26 11.74
C ALA A 47 16.04 25.63 10.29
N ARG A 48 15.28 25.09 9.32
CA ARG A 48 15.42 25.38 7.88
C ARG A 48 14.71 26.64 7.41
N LYS A 49 13.92 27.30 8.27
CA LYS A 49 13.01 28.40 7.89
C LYS A 49 12.11 28.03 6.71
N SER A 50 11.59 26.80 6.72
CA SER A 50 10.74 26.26 5.67
C SER A 50 9.41 25.76 6.22
N ALA A 51 8.47 25.46 5.34
CA ALA A 51 7.30 24.67 5.73
C ALA A 51 7.73 23.26 6.19
N PRO A 52 6.93 22.57 7.04
CA PRO A 52 7.19 21.20 7.49
C PRO A 52 6.83 20.18 6.39
N LYS A 53 7.41 20.36 5.21
CA LYS A 53 7.33 19.46 4.05
C LYS A 53 8.74 19.21 3.52
N ASP A 54 8.95 18.04 2.91
CA ASP A 54 10.23 17.68 2.29
C ASP A 54 11.43 17.76 3.26
N VAL A 55 11.18 17.47 4.54
CA VAL A 55 12.19 17.48 5.61
C VAL A 55 12.91 16.14 5.79
N GLY A 56 12.55 15.12 5.00
CA GLY A 56 13.11 13.76 5.06
C GLY A 56 12.40 12.82 6.04
N LEU A 57 11.22 13.20 6.54
CA LEU A 57 10.38 12.40 7.42
C LEU A 57 8.97 12.27 6.84
N ASP A 58 8.41 11.08 6.91
CA ASP A 58 7.04 10.77 6.47
C ASP A 58 6.09 10.60 7.66
N LEU A 59 4.87 11.12 7.51
CA LEU A 59 3.86 11.17 8.57
C LEU A 59 2.59 10.37 8.26
N LEU A 60 2.56 9.59 7.17
CA LEU A 60 1.38 8.80 6.82
C LEU A 60 1.18 7.68 7.84
N MET A 61 0.05 7.73 8.55
CA MET A 61 -0.38 6.71 9.51
C MET A 61 -1.79 6.24 9.19
N LEU A 62 -1.92 4.96 8.82
CA LEU A 62 -3.21 4.29 8.61
C LEU A 62 -3.72 3.76 9.95
N LYS A 63 -4.79 4.38 10.46
CA LYS A 63 -5.45 3.97 11.71
C LYS A 63 -6.73 3.20 11.40
N GLU A 64 -7.05 2.22 12.24
CA GLU A 64 -8.28 1.45 12.15
C GLU A 64 -9.23 1.83 13.30
N LYS A 65 -10.52 1.98 13.01
CA LYS A 65 -11.48 2.42 14.03
C LYS A 65 -11.72 1.36 15.13
N ARG A 66 -11.67 0.09 14.74
CA ARG A 66 -11.97 -1.08 15.56
C ARG A 66 -11.11 -2.22 15.07
N ARG A 67 -10.15 -2.68 15.86
CA ARG A 67 -9.34 -3.85 15.51
C ARG A 67 -10.18 -5.10 15.75
N LYS A 68 -10.06 -6.06 14.84
CA LYS A 68 -10.63 -7.40 15.05
C LYS A 68 -9.69 -8.20 15.97
N PRO A 69 -10.23 -9.08 16.84
CA PRO A 69 -9.40 -9.93 17.68
C PRO A 69 -8.51 -10.82 16.81
N VAL A 70 -7.24 -10.93 17.19
CA VAL A 70 -6.29 -11.83 16.52
C VAL A 70 -6.56 -13.25 16.97
N MET A 71 -6.68 -14.18 16.01
CA MET A 71 -6.80 -15.61 16.31
C MET A 71 -5.50 -16.12 16.92
N ARG A 72 -5.58 -16.82 18.07
CA ARG A 72 -4.42 -17.42 18.73
C ARG A 72 -4.49 -18.94 18.58
N PHE A 73 -3.52 -19.49 17.86
CA PHE A 73 -3.32 -20.94 17.79
C PHE A 73 -2.34 -21.35 18.89
N HIS A 74 -2.64 -22.42 19.61
CA HIS A 74 -1.80 -22.97 20.69
C HIS A 74 -1.16 -24.32 20.31
N ASP A 75 -1.32 -24.75 19.06
CA ASP A 75 -0.90 -26.07 18.62
C ASP A 75 0.57 -26.11 18.19
N LYS A 76 1.27 -27.15 18.66
CA LYS A 76 2.68 -27.42 18.33
C LYS A 76 2.89 -27.92 16.89
N GLU A 77 1.81 -28.20 16.16
CA GLU A 77 1.84 -28.76 14.80
C GLU A 77 1.85 -27.69 13.70
N SER A 78 2.05 -26.42 14.05
CA SER A 78 2.15 -25.37 13.03
C SER A 78 3.41 -25.51 12.18
N ILE A 79 3.23 -25.51 10.86
CA ILE A 79 4.33 -25.47 9.90
C ILE A 79 4.77 -24.01 9.73
N VAL A 80 6.05 -23.72 10.01
CA VAL A 80 6.62 -22.39 9.79
C VAL A 80 6.75 -22.13 8.29
N ALA A 81 6.11 -21.06 7.81
CA ALA A 81 6.17 -20.68 6.41
C ALA A 81 7.61 -20.30 6.01
N LYS A 82 8.03 -20.72 4.81
CA LYS A 82 9.31 -20.39 4.21
C LYS A 82 9.12 -19.97 2.77
N GLU A 83 9.74 -18.86 2.39
CA GLU A 83 9.71 -18.39 1.01
C GLU A 83 10.53 -19.32 0.10
N ASN A 84 10.00 -19.58 -1.10
CA ASN A 84 10.72 -20.31 -2.13
C ASN A 84 11.48 -19.32 -3.01
N ALA A 85 12.82 -19.38 -2.98
CA ALA A 85 13.67 -18.47 -3.76
C ALA A 85 13.74 -18.79 -5.26
N LYS A 86 13.19 -19.94 -5.71
CA LYS A 86 13.29 -20.36 -7.10
C LYS A 86 12.17 -19.73 -7.93
N TRP A 87 12.51 -18.71 -8.70
CA TRP A 87 11.63 -18.17 -9.73
C TRP A 87 11.71 -19.01 -11.01
N LYS A 88 10.55 -19.41 -11.55
CA LYS A 88 10.44 -20.08 -12.85
C LYS A 88 9.61 -19.22 -13.78
N LEU A 89 10.09 -19.06 -15.01
CA LEU A 89 9.31 -18.40 -16.05
C LEU A 89 8.17 -19.32 -16.49
N ASP A 90 6.96 -18.77 -16.56
CA ASP A 90 5.81 -19.50 -17.05
C ASP A 90 5.94 -19.76 -18.56
N PRO A 91 5.79 -21.02 -19.02
CA PRO A 91 5.82 -21.38 -20.44
C PRO A 91 4.89 -20.55 -21.32
N LYS A 92 3.76 -20.08 -20.78
CA LYS A 92 2.80 -19.26 -21.53
C LYS A 92 3.20 -17.80 -21.64
N GLY A 93 4.20 -17.36 -20.89
CA GLY A 93 4.72 -16.00 -20.89
C GLY A 93 4.48 -15.25 -19.59
N TYR A 94 4.68 -13.94 -19.64
CA TYR A 94 4.54 -13.04 -18.50
C TYR A 94 3.60 -11.88 -18.83
N PHE A 95 3.13 -11.22 -17.77
CA PHE A 95 2.29 -10.04 -17.87
C PHE A 95 3.02 -8.81 -17.37
N ARG A 96 2.77 -7.69 -18.05
CA ARG A 96 3.02 -6.36 -17.50
C ARG A 96 1.70 -5.81 -16.97
N ILE A 97 1.67 -5.49 -15.68
CA ILE A 97 0.51 -4.91 -15.01
C ILE A 97 0.69 -3.40 -14.94
N GLY A 98 -0.41 -2.66 -14.99
CA GLY A 98 -0.39 -1.23 -14.75
C GLY A 98 -1.78 -0.63 -14.60
N ILE A 99 -1.81 0.68 -14.42
CA ILE A 99 -3.04 1.48 -14.40
C ILE A 99 -3.16 2.22 -15.74
N CYS A 100 -4.36 2.31 -16.28
CA CYS A 100 -4.66 3.01 -17.53
C CYS A 100 -5.95 3.81 -17.44
N GLU A 101 -6.07 4.79 -18.33
CA GLU A 101 -7.31 5.50 -18.64
C GLU A 101 -7.84 4.97 -19.97
N VAL A 102 -9.15 4.72 -20.04
CA VAL A 102 -9.81 4.26 -21.26
C VAL A 102 -10.60 5.42 -21.82
N GLU A 103 -10.39 5.73 -23.11
CA GLU A 103 -11.06 6.84 -23.77
C GLU A 103 -12.59 6.69 -23.68
N GLY A 104 -13.28 7.75 -23.27
CA GLY A 104 -14.73 7.74 -23.04
C GLY A 104 -15.16 7.21 -21.66
N GLU A 105 -14.24 6.78 -20.80
CA GLU A 105 -14.53 6.42 -19.41
C GLU A 105 -13.84 7.39 -18.43
N SER A 106 -14.53 7.74 -17.35
CA SER A 106 -14.02 8.66 -16.32
C SER A 106 -13.02 8.01 -15.36
N ASP A 107 -13.07 6.69 -15.22
CA ASP A 107 -12.40 5.98 -14.14
C ASP A 107 -11.17 5.23 -14.65
N ARG A 108 -10.04 5.37 -13.92
CA ARG A 108 -8.84 4.58 -14.15
C ARG A 108 -9.09 3.10 -13.88
N LYS A 109 -8.45 2.24 -14.68
CA LYS A 109 -8.59 0.78 -14.65
C LYS A 109 -7.25 0.08 -14.54
N ILE A 110 -7.29 -1.18 -14.13
CA ILE A 110 -6.13 -2.08 -14.15
C ILE A 110 -6.03 -2.67 -15.55
N TYR A 111 -4.83 -2.71 -16.12
CA TYR A 111 -4.55 -3.51 -17.30
C TYR A 111 -3.48 -4.56 -17.01
N ALA A 112 -3.61 -5.70 -17.68
CA ALA A 112 -2.58 -6.74 -17.77
C ALA A 112 -2.29 -6.99 -19.26
N LYS A 113 -1.07 -6.66 -19.69
CA LYS A 113 -0.60 -6.91 -21.05
C LYS A 113 0.21 -8.20 -21.08
N HIS A 114 -0.27 -9.17 -21.83
CA HIS A 114 0.44 -10.42 -22.05
C HIS A 114 1.54 -10.24 -23.08
N SER A 115 2.79 -10.55 -22.72
CA SER A 115 3.94 -10.23 -23.58
C SER A 115 3.97 -11.06 -24.88
N PRO A 116 3.82 -12.41 -24.86
CA PRO A 116 3.89 -13.20 -26.10
C PRO A 116 2.77 -12.91 -27.11
N THR A 117 1.55 -12.59 -26.67
CA THR A 117 0.40 -12.41 -27.57
C THR A 117 0.05 -10.95 -27.83
N GLY A 118 0.62 -10.01 -27.07
CA GLY A 118 0.27 -8.58 -27.11
C GLY A 118 -1.13 -8.23 -26.59
N LYS A 119 -1.95 -9.24 -26.22
CA LYS A 119 -3.32 -9.05 -25.72
C LYS A 119 -3.30 -8.23 -24.42
N ARG A 120 -4.25 -7.31 -24.30
CA ARG A 120 -4.47 -6.50 -23.09
C ARG A 120 -5.81 -6.89 -22.49
N ILE A 121 -5.77 -7.23 -21.21
CA ILE A 121 -6.96 -7.46 -20.39
C ILE A 121 -7.11 -6.24 -19.51
N VAL A 122 -8.26 -5.58 -19.56
CA VAL A 122 -8.54 -4.36 -18.79
C VAL A 122 -9.76 -4.61 -17.92
N GLY A 123 -9.68 -4.26 -16.64
CA GLY A 123 -10.73 -4.50 -15.67
C GLY A 123 -10.72 -3.50 -14.51
N ARG A 124 -11.81 -3.48 -13.74
CA ARG A 124 -11.99 -2.58 -12.59
C ARG A 124 -11.50 -3.20 -11.28
N SER A 125 -11.33 -4.53 -11.23
CA SER A 125 -10.85 -5.24 -10.05
C SER A 125 -9.78 -6.27 -10.43
N ALA A 126 -8.93 -6.61 -9.46
CA ALA A 126 -7.91 -7.65 -9.60
C ALA A 126 -8.54 -8.99 -9.97
N LYS A 127 -9.68 -9.31 -9.35
CA LYS A 127 -10.43 -10.55 -9.58
C LYS A 127 -10.90 -10.65 -11.04
N GLU A 128 -11.52 -9.61 -11.58
CA GLU A 128 -12.01 -9.60 -12.97
C GLU A 128 -10.89 -9.85 -13.98
N VAL A 129 -9.74 -9.21 -13.77
CA VAL A 129 -8.56 -9.38 -14.63
C VAL A 129 -7.99 -10.79 -14.50
N MET A 130 -7.83 -11.30 -13.27
CA MET A 130 -7.28 -12.64 -13.03
C MET A 130 -8.22 -13.75 -13.55
N ASP A 131 -9.53 -13.65 -13.31
CA ASP A 131 -10.54 -14.59 -13.81
C ASP A 131 -10.52 -14.63 -15.34
N THR A 132 -10.29 -13.49 -16.00
CA THR A 132 -10.14 -13.42 -17.46
C THR A 132 -8.84 -14.04 -17.95
N ILE A 133 -7.71 -13.83 -17.26
CA ILE A 133 -6.43 -14.48 -17.58
C ILE A 133 -6.57 -16.01 -17.52
N LEU A 134 -7.23 -16.53 -16.48
CA LEU A 134 -7.48 -17.95 -16.28
C LEU A 134 -8.45 -18.51 -17.33
N ARG A 135 -9.57 -17.82 -17.58
CA ARG A 135 -10.57 -18.23 -18.58
C ARG A 135 -10.01 -18.28 -20.01
N LEU A 136 -9.06 -17.41 -20.32
CA LEU A 136 -8.35 -17.41 -21.61
C LEU A 136 -7.14 -18.35 -21.63
N ASP A 137 -6.91 -19.10 -20.56
CA ASP A 137 -5.83 -20.08 -20.40
C ASP A 137 -4.44 -19.48 -20.69
N MET A 138 -4.18 -18.25 -20.22
CA MET A 138 -2.97 -17.48 -20.55
C MET A 138 -1.82 -17.62 -19.52
N VAL A 139 -1.99 -18.49 -18.53
CA VAL A 139 -1.01 -18.78 -17.47
C VAL A 139 -1.04 -20.27 -17.17
N SER A 140 0.09 -20.87 -16.79
CA SER A 140 0.20 -22.32 -16.56
C SER A 140 0.83 -22.68 -15.22
N LEU A 141 1.68 -21.83 -14.65
CA LEU A 141 2.33 -22.07 -13.36
C LEU A 141 1.53 -21.45 -12.21
N LEU A 142 1.25 -22.24 -11.17
CA LEU A 142 0.58 -21.77 -9.95
C LEU A 142 1.37 -20.67 -9.23
N GLU A 143 2.71 -20.75 -9.24
CA GLU A 143 3.58 -19.72 -8.67
C GLU A 143 3.37 -18.37 -9.39
N HIS A 144 3.22 -18.40 -10.72
CA HIS A 144 2.97 -17.20 -11.52
C HIS A 144 1.54 -16.69 -11.31
N VAL A 145 0.53 -17.56 -11.19
CA VAL A 145 -0.85 -17.17 -10.81
C VAL A 145 -0.85 -16.44 -9.45
N SER A 146 -0.12 -16.95 -8.47
CA SER A 146 0.01 -16.34 -7.14
C SER A 146 0.66 -14.95 -7.23
N TYR A 147 1.75 -14.82 -7.98
CA TYR A 147 2.41 -13.54 -8.24
C TYR A 147 1.48 -12.53 -8.92
N LEU A 148 0.79 -12.93 -10.00
CA LEU A 148 -0.15 -12.07 -10.71
C LEU A 148 -1.29 -11.61 -9.79
N SER A 149 -1.84 -12.51 -8.97
CA SER A 149 -2.89 -12.16 -8.01
C SER A 149 -2.41 -11.11 -6.99
N LYS A 150 -1.17 -11.25 -6.49
CA LYS A 150 -0.53 -10.27 -5.60
C LYS A 150 -0.42 -8.90 -6.28
N GLU A 151 0.15 -8.86 -7.48
CA GLU A 151 0.39 -7.62 -8.22
C GLU A 151 -0.89 -6.92 -8.69
N LEU A 152 -1.88 -7.68 -9.16
CA LEU A 152 -3.20 -7.16 -9.52
C LEU A 152 -3.92 -6.58 -8.29
N THR A 153 -3.84 -7.25 -7.14
CA THR A 153 -4.40 -6.73 -5.89
C THR A 153 -3.71 -5.44 -5.45
N LYS A 154 -2.39 -5.35 -5.62
CA LYS A 154 -1.62 -4.12 -5.37
C LYS A 154 -2.08 -2.98 -6.29
N ALA A 155 -2.30 -3.26 -7.58
CA ALA A 155 -2.83 -2.28 -8.53
C ALA A 155 -4.26 -1.83 -8.16
N GLU A 156 -5.12 -2.75 -7.74
CA GLU A 156 -6.48 -2.42 -7.26
C GLU A 156 -6.44 -1.54 -6.01
N LEU A 157 -5.56 -1.85 -5.05
CA LEU A 157 -5.36 -1.03 -3.86
C LEU A 157 -4.86 0.38 -4.23
N ALA A 158 -3.92 0.50 -5.17
CA ALA A 158 -3.44 1.78 -5.66
C ALA A 158 -4.58 2.63 -6.25
N LEU A 159 -5.48 2.03 -7.05
CA LEU A 159 -6.67 2.71 -7.56
C LEU A 159 -7.59 3.20 -6.43
N ARG A 160 -7.91 2.33 -5.47
CA ARG A 160 -8.78 2.67 -4.33
C ARG A 160 -8.20 3.76 -3.44
N LEU A 161 -6.87 3.82 -3.35
CA LEU A 161 -6.14 4.78 -2.52
C LEU A 161 -5.73 6.04 -3.29
N ASN A 162 -6.09 6.14 -4.58
CA ASN A 162 -5.66 7.22 -5.48
C ASN A 162 -4.13 7.41 -5.48
N ARG A 163 -3.39 6.30 -5.58
CA ARG A 163 -1.92 6.27 -5.60
C ARG A 163 -1.40 5.78 -6.95
N SER A 164 -0.14 6.11 -7.21
CA SER A 164 0.62 5.50 -8.30
C SER A 164 0.85 4.02 -8.02
N TYR A 165 0.96 3.24 -9.08
CA TYR A 165 1.32 1.83 -9.04
C TYR A 165 2.56 1.61 -9.89
N GLU A 166 3.52 0.88 -9.34
CA GLU A 166 4.65 0.33 -10.06
C GLU A 166 4.80 -1.15 -9.68
N GLN A 167 5.04 -1.98 -10.68
CA GLN A 167 5.17 -3.43 -10.50
C GLN A 167 6.44 -3.71 -9.69
N ASP A 168 6.38 -4.70 -8.80
CA ASP A 168 7.46 -5.08 -7.87
C ASP A 168 7.89 -4.03 -6.82
N GLU A 169 7.46 -2.77 -6.95
CA GLU A 169 7.66 -1.73 -5.95
C GLU A 169 6.64 -1.79 -4.80
N ALA A 170 7.04 -1.28 -3.64
CA ALA A 170 6.14 -1.14 -2.50
C ALA A 170 5.09 -0.04 -2.74
N LEU A 171 3.87 -0.22 -2.22
CA LEU A 171 2.83 0.81 -2.32
C LEU A 171 3.02 1.93 -1.27
N PHE A 172 3.74 1.63 -0.17
CA PHE A 172 4.01 2.49 0.98
C PHE A 172 5.41 2.23 1.53
#